data_AF-A0A3C0TAA8-F1
#
_entry.id   AF-A0A3C0TAA8-F1
#
_cell.length_a   1.000
_cell.length_b   1.000
_cell.length_c   1.000
_cell.angle_alpha   90.00
_cell.angle_beta   90.00
_cell.angle_gamma   90.00
#
_symmetry.space_group_name_H-M   'P 1'
#
loop_
_entity.id
_entity.type
_entity.pdbx_description
1 polymer ?
#
loop_
_entity_poly.entity_id
_entity_poly.type
_entity_poly.pdbx_seq_one_letter_code
_entity_poly.pdbx_strand_id
1 'polypeptide(L)'
;MKETSRLLRSQGYLFDAHTRVVNRCKGHIDLEVITRDVWSFTPDASYERLGGDNTYRFAVRETNLLGSGVELLALTKRSTERHSNEIGFKTNHFRGSRIKVRASFADNDDGSEQFLSVSQPFYALDTRSV
;
A
#
# COMPACT_ATOMS: atom_id res chain seq x y z
N MET A 1 -10.85 17.52 -12.78
CA MET A 1 -11.37 17.45 -11.40
C MET A 1 -12.05 16.12 -11.12
N LYS A 2 -13.10 15.72 -11.85
CA LYS A 2 -13.73 14.40 -11.67
C LYS A 2 -12.73 13.23 -11.73
N GLU A 3 -11.80 13.27 -12.68
CA GLU A 3 -10.76 12.25 -12.83
C GLU A 3 -9.75 12.24 -11.66
N THR A 4 -9.36 13.42 -11.16
CA THR A 4 -8.52 13.56 -9.97
C THR A 4 -9.19 12.95 -8.74
N SER A 5 -10.47 13.27 -8.49
CA SER A 5 -11.23 12.68 -7.40
C SER A 5 -11.40 11.17 -7.57
N ARG A 6 -11.55 10.68 -8.81
CA ARG A 6 -11.63 9.24 -9.12
C ARG A 6 -10.33 8.51 -8.78
N LEU A 7 -9.18 9.09 -9.14
CA LEU A 7 -7.86 8.53 -8.80
C LEU A 7 -7.62 8.51 -7.29
N LEU A 8 -8.03 9.56 -6.57
CA LEU A 8 -7.95 9.59 -5.10
C LEU A 8 -8.84 8.51 -4.47
N ARG A 9 -10.08 8.35 -4.93
CA ARG A 9 -11.00 7.30 -4.43
C ARG A 9 -10.55 5.87 -4.73
N SER A 10 -9.67 5.68 -5.72
CA SER A 10 -9.07 4.36 -5.97
C SER A 10 -8.02 3.96 -4.94
N GLN A 11 -7.59 4.87 -4.07
CA GLN A 11 -6.69 4.57 -2.97
C GLN A 11 -7.51 3.98 -1.81
N GLY A 12 -7.32 2.69 -1.51
CA GLY A 12 -8.13 1.97 -0.50
C GLY A 12 -8.05 2.51 0.93
N TYR A 13 -7.09 3.38 1.24
CA TYR A 13 -6.97 4.08 2.53
C TYR A 13 -7.79 5.38 2.62
N LEU A 14 -8.38 5.84 1.52
CA LEU A 14 -9.30 6.96 1.49
C LEU A 14 -10.74 6.44 1.41
N PHE A 15 -11.56 6.79 2.40
CA PHE A 15 -13.00 6.54 2.36
C PHE A 15 -13.65 7.36 1.23
N ASP A 16 -13.27 8.63 1.13
CA ASP A 16 -13.79 9.55 0.13
C ASP A 16 -12.81 10.70 -0.14
N ALA A 17 -12.91 11.29 -1.33
CA ALA A 17 -12.08 12.39 -1.76
C ALA A 17 -12.84 13.34 -2.69
N HIS A 18 -12.89 14.61 -2.31
CA HIS A 18 -13.55 15.67 -3.04
C HIS A 18 -12.55 16.78 -3.40
N THR A 19 -12.72 17.37 -4.57
CA THR A 19 -11.89 18.50 -5.02
C THR A 19 -12.78 19.69 -5.36
N ARG A 20 -12.50 20.86 -4.79
CA ARG A 20 -13.20 22.11 -5.11
C ARG A 20 -12.22 23.20 -5.49
N VAL A 21 -12.64 24.10 -6.37
CA VAL A 21 -11.87 25.30 -6.71
C VAL A 21 -12.17 26.37 -5.67
N VAL A 22 -11.14 26.86 -5.00
CA VAL A 22 -11.27 27.91 -3.98
C VAL A 22 -10.95 29.29 -4.55
N ASN A 23 -10.08 29.38 -5.55
CA ASN A 23 -9.77 30.65 -6.20
C ASN A 23 -9.39 30.46 -7.68
N ARG A 24 -9.71 31.46 -8.50
CA ARG A 24 -9.29 31.56 -9.89
C ARG A 24 -8.69 32.93 -10.14
N CYS A 25 -7.36 33.02 -10.12
CA CYS A 25 -6.62 34.24 -10.43
C CYS A 25 -5.77 34.02 -11.68
N LYS A 26 -6.02 34.81 -12.73
CA LYS A 26 -5.19 34.99 -13.95
C LYS A 26 -4.17 33.88 -14.22
N GLY A 27 -4.64 32.73 -14.72
CA GLY A 27 -3.79 31.61 -15.16
C GLY A 27 -3.52 30.53 -14.12
N HIS A 28 -3.83 30.77 -12.85
CA HIS A 28 -3.69 29.79 -11.76
C HIS A 28 -5.05 29.46 -11.14
N ILE A 29 -5.20 28.19 -10.74
CA ILE A 29 -6.39 27.66 -10.09
C ILE A 29 -5.94 27.03 -8.78
N ASP A 30 -6.44 27.54 -7.66
CA ASP A 30 -6.23 26.92 -6.36
C ASP A 30 -7.25 25.81 -6.18
N LEU A 31 -6.75 24.58 -5.98
CA LEU A 31 -7.56 23.38 -5.78
C LEU A 31 -7.47 22.98 -4.31
N GLU A 32 -8.60 22.99 -3.62
CA GLU A 32 -8.70 22.37 -2.30
C GLU A 32 -9.08 20.89 -2.47
N VAL A 33 -8.34 20.02 -1.79
CA VAL A 33 -8.57 18.58 -1.75
C VAL A 33 -9.01 18.22 -0.35
N ILE A 34 -10.25 17.75 -0.22
CA ILE A 34 -10.84 17.30 1.04
C ILE A 34 -10.88 15.78 1.00
N THR A 35 -10.19 15.13 1.92
CA THR A 35 -10.17 13.66 2.05
C THR A 35 -10.76 13.23 3.38
N ARG A 36 -11.31 12.01 3.39
CA ARG A 36 -11.66 11.30 4.61
C ARG A 36 -10.95 9.97 4.59
N ASP A 37 -10.19 9.69 5.65
CA ASP A 37 -9.41 8.47 5.75
C ASP A 37 -10.22 7.36 6.42
N VAL A 38 -9.89 6.10 6.09
CA VAL A 38 -10.33 4.94 6.85
C VAL A 38 -9.27 4.54 7.86
N TRP A 39 -9.67 3.78 8.88
CA TRP A 39 -8.72 3.09 9.74
C TRP A 39 -7.86 2.14 8.90
N SER A 40 -6.53 2.28 9.00
CA SER A 40 -5.57 1.64 8.09
C SER A 40 -4.72 0.53 8.73
N PHE A 41 -4.82 0.36 10.05
CA PHE A 41 -4.11 -0.67 10.83
C PHE A 41 -4.95 -1.95 10.97
N THR A 42 -4.47 -3.06 10.46
CA THR A 42 -5.21 -4.32 10.40
C THR A 42 -4.40 -5.44 11.07
N PRO A 43 -4.75 -5.84 12.30
CA PRO A 43 -4.25 -7.08 12.87
C PRO A 43 -5.00 -8.29 12.27
N ASP A 44 -4.30 -9.40 12.10
CA ASP A 44 -4.79 -10.65 11.54
C ASP A 44 -4.22 -11.81 12.35
N ALA A 45 -5.08 -12.75 12.77
CA ALA A 45 -4.68 -13.92 13.52
C ALA A 45 -5.53 -15.11 13.07
N SER A 46 -4.89 -16.24 12.78
CA SER A 46 -5.58 -17.48 12.43
C SER A 46 -4.88 -18.69 13.04
N TYR A 47 -5.69 -19.70 13.35
CA TYR A 47 -5.27 -20.98 13.91
C TYR A 47 -6.12 -22.07 13.28
N GLU A 48 -5.47 -23.16 12.86
CA GLU A 48 -6.12 -24.30 12.25
C GLU A 48 -5.46 -25.60 12.73
N ARG A 49 -6.27 -26.66 12.85
CA ARG A 49 -5.81 -27.99 13.26
C ARG A 49 -6.37 -29.05 12.33
N LEU A 50 -5.48 -29.83 11.72
CA LEU A 50 -5.82 -30.88 10.76
C LEU A 50 -5.00 -32.13 11.07
N GLY A 51 -5.66 -33.27 11.30
CA GLY A 51 -4.98 -34.57 11.39
C GLY A 51 -3.96 -34.75 12.52
N GLY A 52 -3.88 -33.83 13.48
CA GLY A 52 -2.85 -33.83 14.53
C GLY A 52 -1.85 -32.69 14.39
N ASP A 53 -1.78 -32.07 13.23
CA ASP A 53 -0.92 -30.93 12.95
C ASP A 53 -1.62 -29.60 13.26
N ASN A 54 -0.83 -28.64 13.72
CA ASN A 54 -1.31 -27.30 14.06
C ASN A 54 -0.64 -26.29 13.14
N THR A 55 -1.45 -25.41 12.56
CA THR A 55 -0.95 -24.23 11.84
C THR A 55 -1.45 -22.97 12.55
N TYR A 56 -0.62 -21.94 12.56
CA TYR A 56 -1.00 -20.64 13.08
C TYR A 56 -0.35 -19.53 12.26
N ARG A 57 -0.99 -18.37 12.27
CA ARG A 57 -0.54 -17.19 11.57
C ARG A 57 -0.92 -15.96 12.38
N PHE A 58 0.02 -15.04 12.51
CA PHE A 58 -0.22 -13.70 13.03
C PHE A 58 0.36 -12.69 12.04
N ALA A 59 -0.43 -11.72 11.65
CA ALA A 59 0.01 -10.63 10.80
C ALA A 59 -0.50 -9.29 11.33
N VAL A 60 0.27 -8.25 11.04
CA VAL A 60 -0.11 -6.87 11.26
C VAL A 60 0.20 -6.11 9.98
N ARG A 61 -0.78 -5.38 9.48
CA ARG A 61 -0.65 -4.58 8.26
C ARG A 61 -1.06 -3.14 8.54
N GLU A 62 -0.20 -2.19 8.17
CA GLU A 62 -0.53 -0.76 8.12
C GLU A 62 -0.53 -0.33 6.66
N THR A 63 -1.60 0.25 6.15
CA THR A 63 -1.76 0.54 4.70
C THR A 63 -1.61 2.02 4.34
N ASN A 64 -1.57 2.90 5.33
CA ASN A 64 -1.49 4.34 5.16
C ASN A 64 -0.60 4.97 6.23
N LEU A 65 0.63 4.45 6.36
CA LEU A 65 1.57 4.90 7.38
C LEU A 65 1.71 6.42 7.34
N LEU A 66 1.33 7.09 8.43
CA LEU A 66 1.35 8.56 8.57
C LEU A 66 0.60 9.32 7.46
N GLY A 67 -0.41 8.73 6.82
CA GLY A 67 -1.16 9.36 5.74
C GLY A 67 -0.45 9.38 4.38
N SER A 68 0.67 8.65 4.23
CA SER A 68 1.51 8.69 3.02
C SER A 68 1.12 7.67 1.94
N GLY A 69 0.18 6.77 2.22
CA GLY A 69 -0.12 5.61 1.38
C GLY A 69 1.01 4.58 1.31
N VAL A 70 1.97 4.64 2.24
CA VAL A 70 2.98 3.59 2.46
C VAL A 70 2.35 2.44 3.24
N GLU A 71 2.56 1.24 2.75
CA GLU A 71 2.11 -0.01 3.36
C GLU A 71 3.29 -0.77 4.00
N LEU A 72 3.10 -1.19 5.24
CA LEU A 72 3.98 -2.07 6.00
C LEU A 72 3.24 -3.36 6.36
N LEU A 73 3.95 -4.49 6.30
CA LEU A 73 3.46 -5.81 6.71
C LEU A 73 4.50 -6.45 7.63
N ALA A 74 4.03 -6.99 8.76
CA ALA A 74 4.77 -7.96 9.55
C ALA A 74 3.93 -9.23 9.63
N LEU A 75 4.53 -10.38 9.38
CA LEU A 75 3.85 -11.67 9.35
C LEU A 75 4.74 -12.73 10.01
N THR A 76 4.16 -13.51 10.91
CA THR A 76 4.72 -14.78 11.35
C THR A 76 3.72 -15.89 11.07
N LYS A 77 4.20 -17.01 10.54
CA LYS A 77 3.38 -18.16 10.18
C LYS A 77 4.11 -19.43 10.54
N ARG A 78 3.42 -20.35 11.19
CA ARG A 78 3.85 -21.73 11.38
C ARG A 78 2.87 -22.66 10.69
N SER A 79 3.42 -23.58 9.91
CA SER A 79 2.72 -24.70 9.31
C SER A 79 3.37 -26.00 9.76
N THR A 80 2.81 -27.15 9.36
CA THR A 80 3.40 -28.47 9.61
C THR A 80 4.84 -28.54 9.09
N GLU A 81 5.07 -27.96 7.91
CA GLU A 81 6.34 -28.08 7.19
C GLU A 81 7.33 -26.95 7.49
N ARG A 82 6.85 -25.77 7.91
CA ARG A 82 7.68 -24.55 7.90
C ARG A 82 7.23 -23.49 8.92
N HIS A 83 8.19 -22.86 9.61
CA HIS A 83 8.11 -21.51 10.19
C HIS A 83 8.53 -20.46 9.16
N SER A 84 7.82 -19.35 9.08
CA SER A 84 8.18 -18.20 8.27
C SER A 84 7.94 -16.90 9.03
N ASN A 85 8.92 -15.99 8.98
CA ASN A 85 8.77 -14.60 9.42
C ASN A 85 9.02 -13.68 8.24
N GLU A 86 8.06 -12.81 7.93
CA GLU A 86 8.12 -11.91 6.78
C GLU A 86 7.90 -10.46 7.19
N ILE A 87 8.71 -9.56 6.62
CA ILE A 87 8.51 -8.12 6.67
C ILE A 87 8.36 -7.61 5.24
N GLY A 88 7.33 -6.79 5.01
CA GLY A 88 7.01 -6.22 3.72
C GLY A 88 6.89 -4.70 3.76
N PHE A 89 7.31 -4.06 2.67
CA PHE A 89 7.17 -2.64 2.40
C PHE A 89 6.60 -2.44 0.99
N LYS A 90 5.64 -1.51 0.85
CA LYS A 90 5.08 -1.16 -0.45
C LYS A 90 4.68 0.32 -0.50
N THR A 91 4.93 0.97 -1.62
CA THR A 91 4.42 2.31 -1.91
C THR A 91 4.12 2.46 -3.39
N ASN A 92 3.11 3.27 -3.72
CA ASN A 92 2.79 3.64 -5.09
C ASN A 92 3.36 5.01 -5.51
N HIS A 93 3.93 5.75 -4.55
CA HIS A 93 4.36 7.13 -4.75
C HIS A 93 5.75 7.39 -4.14
N PHE A 94 6.73 6.57 -4.53
CA PHE A 94 8.06 6.66 -3.93
C PHE A 94 8.65 8.07 -4.10
N ARG A 95 8.91 8.75 -2.99
CA ARG A 95 9.44 10.12 -2.92
C ARG A 95 8.64 11.13 -3.77
N GLY A 96 7.32 11.00 -3.82
CA GLY A 96 6.43 11.91 -4.55
C GLY A 96 6.38 11.69 -6.06
N SER A 97 7.08 10.67 -6.57
CA SER A 97 6.96 10.23 -7.96
C SER A 97 5.76 9.26 -8.14
N ARG A 98 5.55 8.75 -9.35
CA ARG A 98 4.59 7.65 -9.62
C ARG A 98 5.25 6.27 -9.62
N ILE A 99 6.47 6.19 -9.09
CA ILE A 99 7.22 4.95 -9.00
C ILE A 99 6.59 4.10 -7.89
N LYS A 100 6.20 2.89 -8.27
CA LYS A 100 5.78 1.84 -7.36
C LYS A 100 6.99 1.06 -6.92
N VAL A 101 7.15 0.90 -5.62
CA VAL A 101 8.20 0.09 -5.00
C VAL A 101 7.53 -0.94 -4.11
N ARG A 102 7.96 -2.19 -4.22
CA ARG A 102 7.61 -3.27 -3.29
C ARG A 102 8.90 -3.99 -2.90
N ALA A 103 9.10 -4.16 -1.61
CA ALA A 103 10.20 -4.94 -1.07
C ALA A 103 9.67 -5.87 0.02
N SER A 104 10.20 -7.09 0.10
CA SER A 104 9.95 -7.98 1.24
C SER A 104 11.15 -8.85 1.52
N PHE A 105 11.24 -9.26 2.78
CA PHE A 105 12.21 -10.22 3.28
C PHE A 105 11.46 -11.26 4.09
N ALA A 106 11.71 -12.53 3.80
CA ALA A 106 11.17 -13.64 4.56
C ALA A 106 12.30 -14.56 5.02
N ASP A 107 12.27 -14.94 6.29
CA ASP A 107 13.15 -15.94 6.87
C ASP A 107 12.34 -17.20 7.15
N ASN A 108 12.74 -18.31 6.52
CA ASN A 108 12.09 -19.61 6.63
C ASN A 108 13.07 -20.65 7.19
N ASP A 109 12.52 -21.71 7.78
CA ASP A 109 13.31 -22.84 8.31
C ASP A 109 14.29 -23.43 7.28
N ASP A 110 13.94 -23.41 6.00
CA ASP A 110 14.74 -23.95 4.89
C ASP A 110 15.49 -22.88 4.06
N GLY A 111 15.44 -21.61 4.46
CA GLY A 111 16.19 -20.53 3.83
C GLY A 111 15.48 -19.18 3.85
N SER A 112 16.14 -18.17 3.28
CA SER A 112 15.59 -16.81 3.20
C SER A 112 15.16 -16.45 1.78
N GLU A 113 14.14 -15.61 1.68
CA GLU A 113 13.65 -15.02 0.44
C GLU A 113 13.77 -13.50 0.50
N GLN A 114 14.23 -12.90 -0.59
CA GLN A 114 14.32 -11.46 -0.75
C GLN A 114 13.62 -11.08 -2.04
N PHE A 115 12.75 -10.08 -1.96
CA PHE A 115 12.02 -9.59 -3.11
C PHE A 115 12.15 -8.08 -3.21
N LEU A 116 12.44 -7.60 -4.42
CA LEU A 116 12.42 -6.18 -4.76
C LEU A 116 11.79 -5.99 -6.13
N SER A 117 10.82 -5.09 -6.22
CA SER A 117 10.18 -4.69 -7.46
C SER A 117 10.05 -3.18 -7.51
N VAL A 118 10.50 -2.61 -8.63
CA VAL A 118 10.36 -1.20 -8.96
C VAL A 118 9.68 -1.10 -10.31
N SER A 119 8.56 -0.38 -10.38
CA SER A 119 7.82 -0.20 -11.63
C SER A 119 7.26 1.21 -11.74
N GLN A 120 7.22 1.72 -12.97
CA GLN A 120 6.57 2.98 -13.29
C GLN A 120 5.39 2.70 -14.21
N PRO A 121 4.14 2.93 -13.74
CA PRO A 121 2.96 2.71 -14.58
C PRO A 121 2.99 3.64 -15.79
N PHE A 122 2.62 3.10 -16.94
CA PHE A 122 2.41 3.89 -18.15
C PHE A 122 1.36 4.99 -17.89
N TYR A 123 1.66 6.23 -18.27
CA TYR A 123 0.80 7.38 -18.03
C TYR A 123 0.19 7.97 -19.31
N ALA A 124 1.00 8.21 -20.35
CA ALA A 124 0.53 8.75 -21.62
C ALA A 124 1.55 8.47 -22.75
N LEU A 125 1.05 8.34 -23.98
CA LEU A 125 1.86 8.12 -25.19
C LEU A 125 2.64 9.38 -25.60
N ASP A 126 2.17 10.56 -25.20
CA ASP A 126 2.81 11.85 -25.45
C ASP A 126 2.99 12.59 -24.12
N THR A 127 4.16 12.40 -23.51
CA THR A 127 4.59 13.23 -22.38
C THR A 127 5.50 14.30 -22.97
N ARG A 128 4.93 15.34 -23.57
CA ARG A 128 5.70 16.54 -23.88
C ARG A 128 6.16 17.15 -22.57
N SER A 129 7.43 16.95 -22.25
CA SER A 129 8.16 17.78 -21.30
C SER A 129 8.12 19.21 -21.85
N VAL A 130 7.27 20.04 -21.26
CA VAL A 130 7.33 21.50 -21.41
C VAL A 130 8.11 22.04 -20.22
#